data_AF-A0A973C4E0-F1
#
_entry.id   AF-A0A973C4E0-F1
#
_cell.length_a   1.000
_cell.length_b   1.000
_cell.length_c   1.000
_cell.angle_alpha   90.00
_cell.angle_beta   90.00
_cell.angle_gamma   90.00
#
_symmetry.space_group_name_H-M   'P 1'
#
loop_
_entity.id
_entity.type
_entity.pdbx_description
1 polymer ?
#
loop_
_entity_poly.entity_id
_entity_poly.type
_entity_poly.pdbx_seq_one_letter_code
_entity_poly.pdbx_strand_id
1 'polypeptide(L)'
;MYNLEIESMTKSVVDETSVKIEANVEPMSAPVAKQCSECQAEFGCGVASEIEQGGCWCQDLPAIMPLGTLSDCLCKACLAKVIGVEINKQLDAAGSPKARLALAEPYRHQTELVENIDFTIEDGRYVFSEWYHLKRARCCGNDCRHCAYK
;
A
#
# COMPACT_ATOMS: atom_id res chain seq x y z
N MET A 1 3.65 -64.19 -18.51
CA MET A 1 3.85 -64.74 -19.87
C MET A 1 3.11 -63.77 -20.79
N TYR A 2 3.74 -62.83 -21.49
CA TYR A 2 4.76 -62.97 -22.53
C TYR A 2 5.59 -61.67 -22.65
N ASN A 3 6.90 -61.74 -22.39
CA ASN A 3 8.04 -61.53 -23.32
C ASN A 3 7.71 -61.05 -24.77
N LEU A 4 8.42 -60.16 -25.49
CA LEU A 4 9.85 -59.77 -25.55
C LEU A 4 10.08 -58.48 -26.41
N GLU A 5 11.22 -57.82 -26.12
CA GLU A 5 12.19 -57.12 -27.01
C GLU A 5 11.77 -55.78 -27.68
N ILE A 6 12.61 -54.74 -27.70
CA ILE A 6 13.85 -54.67 -28.51
C ILE A 6 14.90 -53.70 -27.90
N GLU A 7 16.17 -54.10 -28.02
CA GLU A 7 17.40 -53.36 -27.72
C GLU A 7 17.63 -52.12 -28.62
N SER A 8 18.33 -51.09 -28.11
CA SER A 8 19.71 -50.81 -28.52
C SER A 8 20.14 -49.36 -28.21
N MET A 9 21.31 -49.28 -27.56
CA MET A 9 22.46 -48.38 -27.77
C MET A 9 22.17 -47.04 -28.48
N THR A 10 22.55 -45.88 -27.96
CA THR A 10 23.95 -45.40 -28.10
C THR A 10 24.18 -44.10 -27.32
N LYS A 11 25.09 -44.17 -26.35
CA LYS A 11 26.20 -43.25 -26.06
C LYS A 11 26.02 -41.76 -26.47
N SER A 12 25.54 -40.93 -25.54
CA SER A 12 25.69 -39.47 -25.64
C SER A 12 27.08 -39.07 -25.16
N VAL A 13 27.92 -38.63 -26.11
CA VAL A 13 29.16 -37.91 -25.83
C VAL A 13 28.76 -36.51 -25.37
N VAL A 14 29.13 -36.18 -24.13
CA VAL A 14 29.10 -34.81 -23.60
C VAL A 14 30.14 -34.00 -24.34
N ASP A 15 29.70 -33.03 -25.14
CA ASP A 15 30.54 -31.94 -25.62
C ASP A 15 30.39 -30.79 -24.61
N GLU A 16 31.42 -30.59 -23.80
CA GLU A 16 31.54 -29.50 -22.84
C GLU A 16 31.80 -28.18 -23.57
N THR A 17 30.83 -27.70 -24.35
CA THR A 17 30.89 -26.31 -24.82
C THR A 17 30.48 -25.41 -23.66
N SER A 18 31.50 -24.87 -22.99
CA SER A 18 31.38 -23.89 -21.91
C SER A 18 30.66 -22.64 -22.41
N VAL A 19 29.34 -22.56 -22.21
CA VAL A 19 28.58 -21.33 -22.42
C VAL A 19 28.95 -20.37 -21.29
N LYS A 20 29.83 -19.41 -21.59
CA LYS A 20 30.06 -18.25 -20.73
C LYS A 20 28.82 -17.37 -20.82
N ILE A 21 27.87 -17.59 -19.92
CA ILE A 21 26.82 -16.61 -19.65
C ILE A 21 27.48 -15.51 -18.82
N GLU A 22 27.96 -14.46 -19.48
CA GLU A 22 28.28 -13.22 -18.78
C GLU A 22 26.97 -12.63 -18.31
N ALA A 23 26.70 -12.82 -17.01
CA ALA A 23 25.60 -12.20 -16.33
C ALA A 23 25.88 -10.68 -16.28
N ASN A 24 25.50 -9.97 -17.35
CA ASN A 24 25.29 -8.53 -17.29
C ASN A 24 24.02 -8.28 -16.45
N VAL A 25 24.16 -8.49 -15.13
CA VAL A 25 23.24 -7.93 -14.16
C VAL A 25 23.69 -6.49 -14.00
N GLU A 26 23.11 -5.60 -14.81
CA GLU A 26 23.15 -4.17 -14.52
C GLU A 26 22.65 -3.98 -13.07
N PRO A 27 23.36 -3.22 -12.22
CA PRO A 27 22.97 -3.09 -10.83
C PRO A 27 21.57 -2.50 -10.76
N MET A 28 20.63 -3.29 -10.24
CA MET A 28 19.26 -2.85 -9.95
C MET A 28 19.33 -1.61 -9.06
N SER A 29 18.85 -0.49 -9.60
CA SER A 29 19.02 0.83 -9.02
C SER A 29 18.48 0.92 -7.59
N ALA A 30 19.27 1.51 -6.71
CA ALA A 30 18.89 1.88 -5.35
C ALA A 30 17.60 2.73 -5.34
N PRO A 31 16.79 2.70 -4.25
CA PRO A 31 15.61 3.54 -4.13
C PRO A 31 16.00 5.01 -4.32
N VAL A 32 15.46 5.65 -5.37
CA VAL A 32 15.79 7.03 -5.71
C VAL A 32 15.21 7.96 -4.64
N ALA A 33 16.07 8.65 -3.90
CA ALA A 33 15.65 9.71 -2.99
C ALA A 33 14.87 10.78 -3.76
N LYS A 34 13.67 11.12 -3.26
CA LYS A 34 12.79 12.16 -3.78
C LYS A 34 12.61 13.26 -2.73
N GLN A 35 12.25 14.46 -3.19
CA GLN A 35 11.85 15.57 -2.32
C GLN A 35 10.35 15.81 -2.44
N CYS A 36 9.69 16.00 -1.30
CA CYS A 36 8.27 16.26 -1.22
C CYS A 36 7.96 17.69 -1.71
N SER A 37 7.04 17.87 -2.64
CA SER A 37 6.66 19.21 -3.13
C SER A 37 6.05 20.10 -2.04
N GLU A 38 5.36 19.51 -1.06
CA GLU A 38 4.65 20.24 0.00
C GLU A 38 5.54 20.66 1.17
N CYS A 39 6.42 19.78 1.65
CA CYS A 39 7.21 20.03 2.85
C CYS A 39 8.73 19.96 2.64
N GLN A 40 9.17 19.70 1.40
CA GLN A 40 10.59 19.60 1.02
C GLN A 40 11.36 18.46 1.71
N ALA A 41 10.69 17.62 2.51
CA ALA A 41 11.33 16.47 3.15
C ALA A 41 11.80 15.45 2.12
N GLU A 42 12.96 14.86 2.37
CA GLU A 42 13.48 13.74 1.60
C GLU A 42 12.73 12.46 1.98
N PHE A 43 12.39 11.65 0.96
CA PHE A 43 11.71 10.37 1.15
C PHE A 43 12.02 9.41 0.01
N GLY A 44 11.83 8.11 0.26
CA GLY A 44 11.86 7.07 -0.78
C GLY A 44 10.45 6.64 -1.17
N CYS A 45 10.21 6.38 -2.45
CA CYS A 45 9.01 5.72 -2.94
C CYS A 45 9.37 4.60 -3.93
N GLY A 46 8.57 3.53 -3.94
CA GLY A 46 8.83 2.32 -4.74
C GLY A 46 9.21 1.11 -3.89
N VAL A 47 9.39 -0.03 -4.56
CA VAL A 47 9.90 -1.25 -3.93
C VAL A 47 11.43 -1.17 -3.90
N ALA A 48 12.04 -1.28 -2.72
CA ALA A 48 13.50 -1.35 -2.62
C ALA A 48 13.98 -2.69 -3.20
N SER A 49 15.09 -2.66 -3.94
CA SER A 49 15.68 -3.83 -4.61
C SER A 49 16.41 -4.79 -3.66
N GLU A 50 16.68 -4.39 -2.43
CA GLU A 50 17.25 -5.23 -1.39
C GLU A 50 16.32 -5.24 -0.17
N ILE A 51 15.95 -6.45 0.25
CA ILE A 51 15.00 -6.69 1.33
C ILE A 51 15.60 -6.18 2.64
N GLU A 52 15.26 -4.97 3.02
CA GLU A 52 15.17 -4.58 4.43
C GLU A 52 13.69 -4.48 4.79
N GLN A 53 13.12 -5.65 5.11
CA GLN A 53 11.85 -5.87 5.82
C GLN A 53 10.83 -4.71 5.78
N GLY A 54 10.17 -4.52 4.63
CA GLY A 54 9.04 -3.61 4.54
C GLY A 54 8.51 -3.49 3.12
N GLY A 55 7.21 -3.67 2.93
CA GLY A 55 6.54 -3.37 1.65
C GLY A 55 6.58 -1.87 1.30
N CYS A 56 5.91 -1.45 0.22
CA CYS A 56 5.77 -0.02 -0.05
C CYS A 56 4.85 0.57 1.02
N TRP A 57 5.33 1.56 1.79
CA TRP A 57 4.51 2.28 2.77
C TRP A 57 3.23 2.89 2.16
N CYS A 58 3.21 3.08 0.84
CA CYS A 58 2.05 3.55 0.09
C CYS A 58 0.88 2.57 0.13
N GLN A 59 1.13 1.28 0.36
CA GLN A 59 0.12 0.23 0.47
C GLN A 59 -0.67 0.32 1.79
N ASP A 60 -0.12 1.01 2.79
CA ASP A 60 -0.80 1.28 4.06
C ASP A 60 -1.90 2.34 3.91
N LEU A 61 -1.93 3.07 2.79
CA LEU A 61 -2.86 4.18 2.56
C LEU A 61 -4.11 3.72 1.80
N PRO A 62 -5.30 4.26 2.11
CA PRO A 62 -6.51 4.01 1.34
C PRO A 62 -6.37 4.45 -0.13
N ALA A 63 -6.71 3.55 -1.06
CA ALA A 63 -6.72 3.80 -2.50
C ALA A 63 -8.02 4.53 -2.94
N ILE A 64 -8.26 5.70 -2.35
CA ILE A 64 -9.51 6.46 -2.51
C ILE A 64 -9.39 7.65 -3.48
N MET A 65 -8.15 7.98 -3.89
CA MET A 65 -7.89 9.09 -4.80
C MET A 65 -8.48 8.84 -6.19
N PRO A 66 -9.12 9.84 -6.82
CA PRO A 66 -9.55 9.75 -8.21
C PRO A 66 -8.34 9.68 -9.16
N LEU A 67 -8.48 8.90 -10.24
CA LEU A 67 -7.42 8.68 -11.22
C LEU A 67 -6.93 10.02 -11.82
N GLY A 68 -5.61 10.19 -11.92
CA GLY A 68 -4.98 11.31 -12.62
C GLY A 68 -4.90 12.65 -11.87
N THR A 69 -5.19 12.67 -10.56
CA THR A 69 -5.23 13.92 -9.78
C THR A 69 -3.94 14.30 -9.06
N LEU A 70 -2.96 13.39 -8.97
CA LEU A 70 -1.68 13.65 -8.34
C LEU A 70 -0.59 13.80 -9.42
N SER A 71 -0.09 15.03 -9.61
CA SER A 71 1.04 15.32 -10.51
C SER A 71 2.39 15.38 -9.80
N ASP A 72 2.38 15.57 -8.46
CA ASP A 72 3.57 15.93 -7.71
C ASP A 72 3.99 14.81 -6.73
N CYS A 73 5.28 14.78 -6.39
CA CYS A 73 5.84 13.82 -5.44
C CYS A 73 5.54 14.25 -3.99
N LEU A 74 4.78 13.43 -3.25
CA LEU A 74 4.45 13.64 -1.84
C LEU A 74 5.05 12.56 -0.94
N CYS A 75 5.63 12.98 0.19
CA CYS A 75 6.02 12.05 1.26
C CYS A 75 4.78 11.42 1.93
N LYS A 76 4.97 10.33 2.70
CA LYS A 76 3.88 9.61 3.39
C LYS A 76 2.94 10.54 4.17
N ALA A 77 3.49 11.47 4.93
CA ALA A 77 2.70 12.39 5.76
C ALA A 77 1.87 13.37 4.92
N CYS A 78 2.46 13.98 3.89
CA CYS A 78 1.72 14.91 3.02
C CYS A 78 0.70 14.20 2.15
N LEU A 79 1.02 13.00 1.64
CA LEU A 79 0.07 12.18 0.90
C LEU A 79 -1.11 11.75 1.79
N ALA A 80 -0.85 11.35 3.04
CA ALA A 80 -1.90 11.00 4.00
C ALA A 80 -2.86 12.18 4.26
N LYS A 81 -2.35 13.43 4.33
CA LYS A 81 -3.19 14.62 4.45
C LYS A 81 -4.10 14.81 3.24
N VAL A 82 -3.56 14.69 2.02
CA VAL A 82 -4.34 14.81 0.78
C VAL A 82 -5.42 13.73 0.72
N ILE A 83 -5.08 12.49 1.04
CA ILE A 83 -6.03 11.38 1.11
C ILE A 83 -7.10 11.64 2.17
N GLY A 84 -6.73 12.11 3.37
CA GLY A 84 -7.67 12.45 4.43
C GLY A 84 -8.70 13.52 4.01
N VAL A 85 -8.26 14.54 3.27
CA VAL A 85 -9.16 15.55 2.69
C VAL A 85 -10.12 14.92 1.69
N GLU A 86 -9.63 14.07 0.78
CA GLU A 86 -10.48 13.40 -0.20
C GLU A 86 -11.48 12.42 0.46
N ILE A 87 -11.07 11.71 1.52
CA ILE A 87 -11.97 10.87 2.32
C ILE A 87 -13.14 11.71 2.85
N ASN A 88 -12.85 12.84 3.51
CA ASN A 88 -13.90 13.68 4.09
C ASN A 88 -14.87 14.19 3.01
N LYS A 89 -14.34 14.62 1.86
CA LYS A 89 -15.16 15.03 0.72
C LYS A 89 -16.10 13.92 0.23
N GLN A 90 -15.62 12.67 0.16
CA GLN A 90 -16.47 11.54 -0.22
C GLN A 90 -17.49 11.17 0.86
N LEU A 91 -17.14 11.30 2.15
CA LEU A 91 -18.09 11.10 3.26
C LEU A 91 -19.19 12.17 3.27
N ASP A 92 -18.85 13.42 2.97
CA ASP A 92 -19.82 14.52 2.83
C ASP A 92 -20.77 14.28 1.65
N ALA A 93 -20.25 13.73 0.55
CA ALA A 93 -21.04 13.36 -0.63
C ALA A 93 -21.87 12.07 -0.44
N ALA A 94 -21.50 11.20 0.50
CA ALA A 94 -22.20 9.98 0.81
C ALA A 94 -23.50 10.30 1.58
N GLY A 95 -24.58 10.56 0.83
CA GLY A 95 -25.88 11.03 1.33
C GLY A 95 -26.66 10.07 2.25
N SER A 96 -26.02 9.10 2.90
CA SER A 96 -26.62 8.31 3.99
C SER A 96 -25.55 7.64 4.87
N PRO A 97 -25.86 7.30 6.14
CA PRO A 97 -24.95 6.54 7.02
C PRO A 97 -24.51 5.20 6.42
N LYS A 98 -25.41 4.51 5.71
CA LYS A 98 -25.10 3.25 5.02
C LYS A 98 -24.07 3.45 3.91
N ALA A 99 -24.20 4.53 3.12
CA ALA A 99 -23.25 4.85 2.07
C ALA A 99 -21.86 5.19 2.63
N ARG A 100 -21.79 5.95 3.72
CA ARG A 100 -20.54 6.23 4.44
C ARG A 100 -19.86 4.95 4.94
N LEU A 101 -20.63 4.03 5.52
CA LEU A 101 -20.11 2.74 5.97
C LEU A 101 -19.57 1.88 4.83
N ALA A 102 -20.23 1.91 3.66
CA ALA A 102 -19.80 1.19 2.46
C ALA A 102 -18.47 1.74 1.91
N LEU A 103 -18.22 3.05 1.99
CA LEU A 103 -16.94 3.64 1.57
C LEU A 103 -15.74 3.09 2.36
N ALA A 104 -15.91 2.86 3.67
CA ALA A 104 -14.85 2.37 4.54
C ALA A 104 -14.74 0.83 4.59
N GLU A 105 -15.74 0.10 4.10
CA GLU A 105 -15.80 -1.37 4.15
C GLU A 105 -14.58 -2.08 3.53
N PRO A 106 -14.06 -1.66 2.37
CA PRO A 106 -12.88 -2.29 1.78
C PRO A 106 -11.63 -2.18 2.67
N TYR A 107 -11.57 -1.18 3.56
CA TYR A 107 -10.38 -0.83 4.33
C TYR A 107 -10.39 -1.37 5.77
N ARG A 108 -11.41 -2.12 6.18
CA ARG A 108 -11.53 -2.62 7.57
C ARG A 108 -10.41 -3.59 7.99
N HIS A 109 -9.73 -4.19 7.02
CA HIS A 109 -8.60 -5.09 7.26
C HIS A 109 -7.28 -4.35 7.54
N GLN A 110 -7.21 -3.04 7.29
CA GLN A 110 -6.02 -2.23 7.57
C GLN A 110 -5.94 -1.96 9.08
N THR A 111 -4.98 -2.62 9.75
CA THR A 111 -4.77 -2.50 11.20
C THR A 111 -3.92 -1.30 11.57
N GLU A 112 -3.00 -0.90 10.70
CA GLU A 112 -2.14 0.26 10.95
C GLU A 112 -2.93 1.56 10.84
N LEU A 113 -2.79 2.39 11.87
CA LEU A 113 -3.47 3.68 11.95
C LEU A 113 -2.59 4.75 11.35
N VAL A 114 -3.16 5.53 10.43
CA VAL A 114 -2.43 6.57 9.72
C VAL A 114 -2.85 7.94 10.25
N GLU A 115 -1.89 8.72 10.75
CA GLU A 115 -2.15 10.11 11.13
C GLU A 115 -2.61 10.93 9.92
N ASN A 116 -3.54 11.87 10.13
CA ASN A 116 -4.26 12.65 9.12
C ASN A 116 -5.32 11.86 8.33
N ILE A 117 -5.49 10.56 8.60
CA ILE A 117 -6.57 9.72 8.03
C ILE A 117 -7.42 9.14 9.16
N ASP A 118 -6.80 8.39 10.06
CA ASP A 118 -7.47 7.70 11.16
C ASP A 118 -7.53 8.54 12.44
N PHE A 119 -6.55 9.40 12.64
CA PHE A 119 -6.48 10.30 13.79
C PHE A 119 -5.63 11.53 13.50
N THR A 120 -5.76 12.54 14.35
CA THR A 120 -4.80 13.64 14.53
C THR A 120 -4.27 13.64 15.96
N ILE A 121 -3.14 14.31 16.19
CA ILE A 121 -2.64 14.57 17.55
C ILE A 121 -2.94 16.02 17.91
N GLU A 122 -3.76 16.23 18.93
CA GLU A 122 -4.13 17.54 19.46
C GLU A 122 -3.82 17.56 20.97
N ASP A 123 -3.04 18.52 21.44
CA ASP A 123 -2.61 18.62 22.85
C ASP A 123 -2.02 17.32 23.42
N GLY A 124 -1.26 16.59 22.59
CA GLY A 124 -0.66 15.31 22.94
C GLY A 124 -1.64 14.13 23.05
N ARG A 125 -2.89 14.32 22.61
CA ARG A 125 -3.94 13.29 22.62
C ARG A 125 -4.33 12.90 21.20
N TYR A 126 -4.64 11.62 21.02
CA TYR A 126 -5.20 11.11 19.78
C TYR A 126 -6.66 11.51 19.64
N VAL A 127 -6.98 12.17 18.53
CA VAL A 127 -8.35 12.52 18.14
C VAL A 127 -8.71 11.68 16.92
N PHE A 128 -9.49 10.63 17.11
CA PHE A 128 -9.88 9.72 16.03
C PHE A 128 -10.89 10.34 15.07
N SER A 129 -10.74 10.07 13.77
CA SER A 129 -11.59 10.58 12.70
C SER A 129 -12.88 9.78 12.53
N GLU A 130 -13.82 10.33 11.75
CA GLU A 130 -15.02 9.60 11.32
C GLU A 130 -14.64 8.34 10.53
N TRP A 131 -13.61 8.43 9.66
CA TRP A 131 -13.09 7.32 8.89
C TRP A 131 -12.64 6.14 9.75
N TYR A 132 -11.89 6.40 10.82
CA TYR A 132 -11.49 5.37 11.79
C TYR A 132 -12.70 4.68 12.42
N HIS A 133 -13.73 5.44 12.78
CA HIS A 133 -14.95 4.89 13.36
C HIS A 133 -15.76 4.07 12.34
N LEU A 134 -15.82 4.49 11.08
CA LEU A 134 -16.44 3.73 9.98
C LEU A 134 -15.69 2.43 9.70
N LYS A 135 -14.35 2.42 9.68
CA LYS A 135 -13.54 1.20 9.56
C LYS A 135 -13.84 0.18 10.66
N ARG A 136 -14.07 0.66 11.89
CA ARG A 136 -14.43 -0.20 13.03
C ARG A 136 -15.83 -0.81 12.93
N ALA A 137 -16.72 -0.20 12.13
CA ALA A 137 -18.09 -0.66 11.89
C ALA A 137 -18.93 -0.94 13.15
N ARG A 138 -18.60 -0.32 14.29
CA ARG A 138 -19.35 -0.43 15.54
C ARG A 138 -19.29 0.87 16.35
N CYS A 139 -20.44 1.28 16.88
CA CYS A 139 -20.51 2.38 17.83
C CYS A 139 -19.93 1.95 19.19
N CYS A 140 -19.19 2.85 19.84
CA CYS A 140 -18.59 2.61 21.16
C CYS A 140 -19.37 3.21 22.33
N GLY A 141 -20.41 4.01 22.07
CA GLY A 141 -21.24 4.64 23.10
C GLY A 141 -20.61 5.83 23.83
N ASN A 142 -19.40 6.28 23.46
CA ASN A 142 -18.65 7.32 24.17
C ASN A 142 -18.87 8.75 23.65
N ASP A 143 -19.91 8.98 22.84
CA ASP A 143 -20.25 10.30 22.30
C ASP A 143 -19.08 11.03 21.60
N CYS A 144 -18.23 10.32 20.86
CA CYS A 144 -16.99 10.85 20.26
C CYS A 144 -17.21 12.14 19.44
N ARG A 145 -16.18 13.01 19.42
CA ARG A 145 -16.15 14.25 18.63
C ARG A 145 -16.44 14.01 17.14
N HIS A 146 -15.84 12.98 16.55
CA HIS A 146 -16.03 12.60 15.14
C HIS A 146 -16.85 11.31 14.99
N CYS A 147 -17.91 11.16 15.79
CA CYS A 147 -18.72 9.94 15.78
C CYS A 147 -19.46 9.75 14.45
N ALA A 148 -19.22 8.62 13.79
CA ALA A 148 -19.85 8.23 12.53
C ALA A 148 -21.33 7.77 12.63
N TYR A 149 -21.90 7.74 13.84
CA TYR A 149 -23.22 7.15 14.12
C TYR A 149 -24.19 8.14 14.80
N LYS A 150 -23.85 9.43 14.84
CA LYS A 150 -24.73 10.48 15.33
C LYS A 150 -25.59 11.04 14.21
#